data_AF-A0A0M9G018-F1
#
_entry.id   AF-A0A0M9G018-F1
#
_cell.length_a   1.000
_cell.length_b   1.000
_cell.length_c   1.000
_cell.angle_alpha   90.00
_cell.angle_beta   90.00
_cell.angle_gamma   90.00
#
_symmetry.space_group_name_H-M   'P 1'
#
loop_
_entity.id
_entity.type
_entity.pdbx_description
1 polymer ?
#
loop_
_entity_poly.entity_id
_entity_poly.type
_entity_poly.pdbx_seq_one_letter_code
_entity_poly.pdbx_strand_id
1 'polypeptide(L)'
;MSEAVARAERELYAYITALQDVLRMTTEDAIPESLWEGDTAAFGGSSSEAQEEMPDTLLQRVERETELERHRINDLVRRRLVPQHAALCAAIVQLGGGQDAAGNVVDVPVDTLDREIAATAAESAALGKRMVELYDEAAVVATRIEAEVMGTAVPSL
;
A
#
# COMPACT_ATOMS: atom_id res chain seq x y z
N MET A 1 -5.47 -20.62 5.03
CA MET A 1 -5.01 -19.23 4.85
C MET A 1 -5.72 -18.67 3.62
N SER A 2 -6.30 -17.47 3.69
CA SER A 2 -6.89 -16.82 2.51
C SER A 2 -5.79 -16.49 1.49
N GLU A 3 -6.08 -16.63 0.19
CA GLU A 3 -5.13 -16.31 -0.89
C GLU A 3 -4.63 -14.86 -0.79
N ALA A 4 -5.51 -13.93 -0.39
CA ALA A 4 -5.17 -12.53 -0.18
C ALA A 4 -4.15 -12.35 0.95
N VAL A 5 -4.28 -13.13 2.04
CA VAL A 5 -3.34 -13.09 3.18
C VAL A 5 -1.98 -13.63 2.75
N ALA A 6 -1.95 -14.78 2.06
CA ALA A 6 -0.71 -15.36 1.53
C ALA A 6 -0.04 -14.47 0.47
N ARG A 7 -0.79 -13.62 -0.23
CA ARG A 7 -0.23 -12.59 -1.12
C ARG A 7 0.41 -11.46 -0.32
N ALA A 8 -0.29 -10.89 0.65
CA ALA A 8 0.26 -9.80 1.46
C ALA A 8 1.52 -10.22 2.24
N GLU A 9 1.56 -11.44 2.77
CA GLU A 9 2.75 -11.99 3.43
C GLU A 9 3.95 -12.08 2.47
N ARG A 10 3.72 -12.51 1.22
CA ARG A 10 4.77 -12.57 0.19
C ARG A 10 5.30 -11.19 -0.18
N GLU A 11 4.41 -10.22 -0.37
CA GLU A 11 4.81 -8.84 -0.69
C GLU A 11 5.54 -8.19 0.49
N LEU A 12 5.13 -8.47 1.73
CA LEU A 12 5.81 -8.00 2.94
C LEU A 12 7.22 -8.57 3.03
N TYR A 13 7.36 -9.88 2.80
CA TYR A 13 8.66 -10.53 2.77
C TYR A 13 9.56 -9.92 1.68
N ALA A 14 9.04 -9.74 0.46
CA ALA A 14 9.77 -9.14 -0.65
C ALA A 14 10.24 -7.71 -0.34
N TYR A 15 9.39 -6.90 0.31
CA TYR A 15 9.75 -5.55 0.75
C TYR A 15 10.85 -5.56 1.82
N ILE A 16 10.76 -6.43 2.82
CA ILE A 16 11.79 -6.58 3.86
C ILE A 16 13.12 -7.03 3.25
N THR A 17 13.11 -8.00 2.34
CA THR A 17 14.33 -8.43 1.64
C THR A 17 14.95 -7.30 0.82
N ALA A 18 14.12 -6.53 0.10
CA ALA A 18 14.61 -5.36 -0.64
C ALA A 18 15.20 -4.29 0.28
N LEU A 19 14.63 -4.06 1.46
CA LEU A 19 15.19 -3.16 2.49
C LEU A 19 16.55 -3.64 2.98
N GLN A 20 16.67 -4.92 3.31
CA GLN A 20 17.93 -5.50 3.75
C GLN A 20 19.01 -5.41 2.66
N ASP A 21 18.66 -5.70 1.41
CA ASP A 21 19.59 -5.62 0.28
C ASP A 21 20.04 -4.18 0.02
N VAL A 22 19.11 -3.21 0.03
CA VAL A 22 19.47 -1.79 -0.13
C VAL A 22 20.37 -1.34 1.03
N LEU A 23 20.00 -1.65 2.28
CA LEU A 23 20.83 -1.31 3.44
C LEU A 23 22.25 -1.88 3.28
N ARG A 24 22.39 -3.17 2.95
CA ARG A 24 23.70 -3.80 2.73
C ARG A 24 24.51 -3.07 1.65
N MET A 25 23.92 -2.84 0.49
CA MET A 25 24.58 -2.14 -0.63
C MET A 25 24.99 -0.70 -0.29
N THR A 26 24.22 -0.03 0.57
CA THR A 26 24.58 1.32 1.01
C THR A 26 25.64 1.32 2.10
N THR A 27 25.66 0.32 3.00
CA THR A 27 26.68 0.23 4.07
C THR A 27 28.04 -0.25 3.59
N GLU A 28 28.10 -1.09 2.56
CA GLU A 28 29.36 -1.57 1.98
C GLU A 28 30.16 -0.44 1.31
N ASP A 29 29.48 0.63 0.87
CA ASP A 29 30.06 1.78 0.16
C ASP A 29 29.95 3.11 0.92
N ALA A 30 29.54 3.10 2.20
CA ALA A 30 29.13 4.31 2.93
C ALA A 30 30.26 5.27 3.31
N ILE A 31 31.53 4.90 3.11
CA ILE A 31 32.66 5.71 3.60
C ILE A 31 33.39 6.33 2.40
N PRO A 32 33.39 7.67 2.28
CA PRO A 32 34.11 8.39 1.23
C PRO A 32 35.55 7.90 1.10
N GLU A 33 35.98 7.55 -0.12
CA GLU A 33 37.33 7.05 -0.39
C GLU A 33 38.39 8.06 0.07
N SER A 34 38.08 9.36 0.02
CA SER A 34 38.96 10.44 0.48
C SER A 34 39.27 10.40 1.98
N LEU A 35 38.47 9.70 2.80
CA LEU A 35 38.73 9.49 4.23
C LEU A 35 39.62 8.26 4.49
N TRP A 36 39.79 7.37 3.51
CA TRP A 36 40.66 6.19 3.58
C TRP A 36 42.04 6.43 2.98
N GLU A 37 42.14 7.27 1.95
CA GLU A 37 43.39 7.65 1.29
C GLU A 37 44.22 8.59 2.17
N GLY A 38 44.76 8.12 3.30
CA GLY A 38 46.02 8.55 3.94
C GLY A 38 46.30 10.03 4.26
N ASP A 39 45.53 11.01 3.80
CA ASP A 39 45.79 12.45 3.97
C ASP A 39 45.45 12.90 5.41
N THR A 40 44.64 12.13 6.13
CA THR A 40 44.42 12.29 7.56
C THR A 40 45.55 11.71 8.42
N ALA A 41 46.40 10.83 7.88
CA ALA A 41 47.56 10.32 8.63
C ALA A 41 48.71 11.33 8.72
N ALA A 42 48.71 12.38 7.87
CA ALA A 42 49.63 13.51 7.96
C ALA A 42 49.22 14.53 9.06
N PHE A 43 47.96 14.54 9.45
CA PHE A 43 47.40 15.41 10.49
C PHE A 43 46.98 14.55 11.69
N GLY A 44 47.96 14.21 12.53
CA GLY A 44 47.75 13.40 13.73
C GLY A 44 46.75 14.03 14.67
N GLY A 45 45.48 13.64 14.57
CA GLY A 45 44.41 14.11 15.44
C GLY A 45 43.30 13.06 15.54
N SER A 46 42.89 12.78 16.78
CA SER A 46 41.70 11.99 17.10
C SER A 46 40.50 12.46 16.27
N SER A 47 39.64 11.53 15.85
CA SER A 47 38.50 11.72 14.93
C SER A 47 37.48 12.81 15.31
N SER A 48 37.66 13.50 16.43
CA SER A 48 36.86 14.63 16.89
C SER A 48 37.51 16.00 16.65
N GLU A 49 38.81 16.09 16.34
CA GLU A 49 39.55 17.36 16.12
C GLU A 49 39.92 17.59 14.65
N ALA A 50 39.81 16.56 13.79
CA ALA A 50 40.22 16.60 12.38
C ALA A 50 39.32 17.48 11.47
N GLN A 51 38.22 18.02 11.98
CA GLN A 51 37.32 18.87 11.19
C GLN A 51 37.79 20.33 11.11
N GLU A 52 38.63 20.80 12.04
CA GLU A 52 39.09 22.20 12.08
C GLU A 52 40.35 22.46 11.23
N GLU A 53 41.08 21.42 10.82
CA GLU A 53 42.31 21.55 9.99
C GLU A 53 42.19 20.85 8.61
N MET A 54 40.96 20.61 8.12
CA MET A 54 40.79 20.00 6.81
C MET A 54 41.00 21.04 5.69
N PRO A 55 41.94 20.84 4.75
CA PRO A 55 42.11 21.73 3.60
C PRO A 55 40.80 21.87 2.80
N ASP A 56 40.48 23.08 2.36
CA ASP A 56 39.26 23.39 1.58
C ASP A 56 39.06 22.46 0.37
N THR A 57 40.15 22.01 -0.25
CA THR A 57 40.12 21.08 -1.39
C THR A 57 39.69 19.66 -1.00
N LEU A 58 40.03 19.21 0.21
CA LEU A 58 39.57 17.92 0.74
C LEU A 58 38.11 18.02 1.18
N LEU A 59 37.71 19.14 1.79
CA LEU A 59 36.33 19.40 2.18
C LEU A 59 35.41 19.40 0.95
N GLN A 60 35.77 20.12 -0.11
CA GLN A 60 35.03 20.14 -1.37
C GLN A 60 34.94 18.76 -2.04
N ARG A 61 35.99 17.93 -1.90
CA ARG A 61 35.99 16.56 -2.43
C ARG A 61 35.02 15.66 -1.65
N VAL A 62 35.03 15.73 -0.32
CA VAL A 62 34.10 14.99 0.54
C VAL A 62 32.65 15.40 0.25
N GLU A 63 32.36 16.70 0.12
CA GLU A 63 31.03 17.17 -0.24
C GLU A 63 30.56 16.57 -1.57
N ARG A 64 31.42 16.57 -2.59
CA ARG A 64 31.10 15.97 -3.90
C ARG A 64 30.86 14.46 -3.81
N GLU A 65 31.70 13.72 -3.09
CA GLU A 65 31.56 12.27 -2.90
C GLU A 65 30.25 11.94 -2.16
N THR A 66 29.91 12.71 -1.11
CA THR A 66 28.65 12.53 -0.37
C THR A 66 27.41 12.88 -1.20
N GLU A 67 27.46 13.90 -2.07
CA GLU A 67 26.38 14.22 -2.99
C GLU A 67 26.16 13.09 -4.01
N LEU A 68 27.22 12.56 -4.61
CA LEU A 68 27.13 11.43 -5.54
C LEU A 68 26.55 10.19 -4.86
N GLU A 69 26.98 9.92 -3.63
CA GLU A 69 26.47 8.78 -2.86
C GLU A 69 25.00 8.95 -2.50
N ARG A 70 24.57 10.16 -2.12
CA ARG A 70 23.13 10.47 -1.94
C ARG A 70 22.31 10.22 -3.20
N HIS A 71 22.83 10.59 -4.38
CA HIS A 71 22.14 10.31 -5.64
C HIS A 71 22.05 8.81 -5.91
N ARG A 72 23.15 8.07 -5.69
CA ARG A 72 23.19 6.61 -5.84
C ARG A 72 22.20 5.90 -4.92
N ILE A 73 22.16 6.29 -3.64
CA ILE A 73 21.21 5.76 -2.65
C ILE A 73 19.78 6.05 -3.09
N ASN A 74 19.48 7.29 -3.51
CA ASN A 74 18.14 7.64 -3.98
C ASN A 74 17.72 6.80 -5.19
N ASP A 75 18.63 6.54 -6.13
CA ASP A 75 18.35 5.67 -7.28
C ASP A 75 18.12 4.22 -6.87
N LEU A 76 18.88 3.69 -5.91
CA LEU A 76 18.68 2.35 -5.36
C LEU A 76 17.30 2.23 -4.69
N VAL A 77 16.95 3.19 -3.84
CA VAL A 77 15.62 3.27 -3.18
C VAL A 77 14.51 3.32 -4.23
N ARG A 78 14.63 4.20 -5.24
CA ARG A 78 13.62 4.34 -6.30
C ARG A 78 13.44 3.08 -7.13
N ARG A 79 14.51 2.36 -7.45
CA ARG A 79 14.45 1.15 -8.29
C ARG A 79 14.04 -0.10 -7.53
N ARG A 80 14.45 -0.22 -6.26
CA ARG A 80 14.29 -1.45 -5.47
C ARG A 80 13.15 -1.38 -4.46
N LEU A 81 12.99 -0.26 -3.76
CA LEU A 81 12.03 -0.14 -2.66
C LEU A 81 10.67 0.40 -3.09
N VAL A 82 10.64 1.43 -3.95
CA VAL A 82 9.37 2.05 -4.38
C VAL A 82 8.41 1.04 -5.03
N PRO A 83 8.85 0.15 -5.94
CA PRO A 83 7.93 -0.84 -6.54
C PRO A 83 7.40 -1.85 -5.52
N GLN A 84 8.26 -2.29 -4.59
CA GLN A 84 7.90 -3.27 -3.56
C GLN A 84 6.95 -2.67 -2.51
N HIS A 85 7.20 -1.41 -2.14
CA HIS A 85 6.30 -0.65 -1.27
C HIS A 85 4.92 -0.51 -1.90
N ALA A 86 4.85 -0.12 -3.18
CA ALA A 86 3.58 0.00 -3.90
C ALA A 86 2.83 -1.34 -3.98
N ALA A 87 3.53 -2.45 -4.23
CA ALA A 87 2.95 -3.79 -4.28
C ALA A 87 2.40 -4.23 -2.90
N LEU A 88 3.14 -3.97 -1.82
CA LEU A 88 2.71 -4.23 -0.45
C LEU A 88 1.47 -3.39 -0.09
N CYS A 89 1.48 -2.09 -0.38
CA CYS A 89 0.34 -1.20 -0.16
C CYS A 89 -0.92 -1.68 -0.91
N ALA A 90 -0.78 -2.12 -2.16
CA ALA A 90 -1.88 -2.67 -2.93
C ALA A 90 -2.43 -3.98 -2.34
N ALA A 91 -1.55 -4.85 -1.84
CA ALA A 91 -1.96 -6.09 -1.18
C ALA A 91 -2.70 -5.84 0.14
N ILE A 92 -2.27 -4.84 0.92
CA ILE A 92 -2.93 -4.47 2.18
C ILE A 92 -4.32 -3.86 1.92
N VAL A 93 -4.49 -3.04 0.88
CA VAL A 93 -5.81 -2.55 0.48
C VAL A 93 -6.75 -3.69 0.09
N GLN A 94 -6.26 -4.72 -0.60
CA GLN A 94 -7.06 -5.91 -0.92
C GLN A 94 -7.51 -6.69 0.33
N LEU A 95 -6.79 -6.57 1.44
CA LEU A 95 -7.18 -7.14 2.73
C LEU A 95 -8.20 -6.28 3.50
N GLY A 96 -8.57 -5.11 2.96
CA GLY A 96 -9.46 -4.16 3.64
C GLY A 96 -8.73 -3.14 4.51
N GLY A 97 -7.40 -3.02 4.37
CA GLY A 97 -6.65 -1.93 5.00
C GLY A 97 -6.95 -0.57 4.34
N GLY A 98 -6.89 0.50 5.13
CA GLY A 98 -7.09 1.86 4.63
C GLY A 98 -5.82 2.42 3.99
N GLN A 99 -6.01 3.38 3.08
CA GLN A 99 -4.93 4.26 2.62
C GLN A 99 -5.32 5.72 2.86
N ASP A 100 -4.36 6.52 3.32
CA ASP A 100 -4.52 7.97 3.37
C ASP A 100 -4.33 8.61 1.98
N ALA A 101 -4.54 9.93 1.89
CA ALA A 101 -4.35 10.68 0.65
C ALA A 101 -2.89 10.71 0.15
N ALA A 102 -1.92 10.35 0.98
CA ALA A 102 -0.51 10.24 0.63
C ALA A 102 -0.11 8.80 0.21
N GLY A 103 -1.05 7.85 0.26
CA GLY A 103 -0.83 6.45 -0.11
C GLY A 103 -0.20 5.60 1.00
N ASN A 104 -0.14 6.11 2.23
CA ASN A 104 0.31 5.33 3.38
C ASN A 104 -0.80 4.39 3.84
N VAL A 105 -0.41 3.19 4.28
CA VAL A 105 -1.34 2.26 4.93
C VAL A 105 -1.70 2.80 6.29
N VAL A 106 -3.00 2.92 6.55
CA VAL A 106 -3.54 3.38 7.84
C VAL A 106 -4.58 2.37 8.33
N ASP A 107 -4.55 2.08 9.62
CA ASP A 107 -5.62 1.34 10.27
C ASP A 107 -6.92 2.14 10.20
N VAL A 108 -7.95 1.56 9.60
CA VAL A 108 -9.28 2.17 9.62
C VAL A 108 -9.83 2.06 11.04
N PRO A 109 -10.24 3.17 11.69
CA PRO A 109 -10.80 3.10 13.04
C PRO A 109 -12.03 2.20 13.05
N VAL A 110 -12.09 1.28 14.02
CA VAL A 110 -13.18 0.29 14.17
C VAL A 110 -14.56 0.97 14.16
N ASP A 111 -14.71 2.09 14.85
CA ASP A 111 -15.97 2.85 14.90
C ASP A 111 -16.44 3.37 13.52
N THR A 112 -15.53 3.54 12.56
CA THR A 112 -15.86 3.93 11.19
C THR A 112 -16.35 2.72 10.40
N LEU A 113 -15.66 1.59 10.52
CA LEU A 113 -16.09 0.32 9.94
C LEU A 113 -17.47 -0.10 10.45
N ASP A 114 -17.72 0.00 11.76
CA ASP A 114 -19.01 -0.34 12.35
C ASP A 114 -20.15 0.55 11.81
N ARG A 115 -19.89 1.84 11.59
CA ARG A 115 -20.86 2.76 10.97
C ARG A 115 -21.14 2.40 9.52
N GLU A 116 -20.12 2.08 8.74
CA GLU A 116 -20.27 1.66 7.34
C GLU A 116 -21.02 0.32 7.23
N ILE A 117 -20.70 -0.64 8.09
CA ILE A 117 -21.40 -1.93 8.17
C ILE A 117 -22.87 -1.71 8.53
N ALA A 118 -23.16 -0.89 9.54
CA ALA A 118 -24.53 -0.59 9.93
C ALA A 118 -25.32 0.10 8.80
N ALA A 119 -24.71 1.05 8.08
CA ALA A 119 -25.33 1.71 6.94
C ALA A 119 -25.63 0.72 5.81
N THR A 120 -24.67 -0.14 5.47
CA THR A 120 -24.81 -1.17 4.42
C THR A 120 -25.87 -2.21 4.79
N ALA A 121 -25.94 -2.60 6.06
CA ALA A 121 -26.96 -3.52 6.58
C ALA A 121 -28.37 -2.90 6.49
N ALA A 122 -28.51 -1.62 6.81
CA ALA A 122 -29.78 -0.90 6.70
C ALA A 122 -30.25 -0.80 5.24
N GLU A 123 -29.35 -0.49 4.30
CA GLU A 123 -29.64 -0.46 2.87
C GLU A 123 -30.05 -1.86 2.36
N SER A 124 -29.31 -2.89 2.73
CA SER A 124 -29.61 -4.28 2.37
C SER A 124 -30.98 -4.72 2.88
N ALA A 125 -31.33 -4.35 4.11
CA ALA A 125 -32.65 -4.63 4.68
C ALA A 125 -33.78 -3.91 3.94
N ALA A 126 -33.57 -2.65 3.55
CA ALA A 126 -34.53 -1.88 2.77
C ALA A 126 -34.75 -2.49 1.38
N LEU A 127 -33.67 -2.88 0.69
CA LEU A 127 -33.74 -3.59 -0.58
C LEU A 127 -34.43 -4.95 -0.45
N GLY A 128 -34.11 -5.71 0.59
CA GLY A 128 -34.76 -6.99 0.88
C GLY A 128 -36.27 -6.83 1.08
N LYS A 129 -36.71 -5.80 1.83
CA LYS A 129 -38.13 -5.48 2.00
C LYS A 129 -38.79 -5.15 0.66
N ARG A 130 -38.15 -4.30 -0.16
CA ARG A 130 -38.69 -3.91 -1.46
C ARG A 130 -38.83 -5.10 -2.41
N MET A 131 -37.88 -6.04 -2.35
CA MET A 131 -37.93 -7.26 -3.14
C MET A 131 -39.14 -8.13 -2.78
N VAL A 132 -39.42 -8.30 -1.47
CA VAL A 132 -40.61 -9.04 -1.01
C VAL A 132 -41.91 -8.38 -1.48
N GLU A 133 -42.02 -7.06 -1.34
CA GLU A 133 -43.19 -6.30 -1.84
C GLU A 133 -43.43 -6.53 -3.34
N LEU A 134 -42.36 -6.51 -4.15
CA LEU A 134 -42.46 -6.76 -5.59
C LEU A 134 -42.87 -8.20 -5.92
N TYR A 135 -42.43 -9.19 -5.14
CA TYR A 135 -42.88 -10.58 -5.31
C TYR A 135 -44.36 -10.74 -4.96
N ASP A 136 -44.83 -10.08 -3.90
CA ASP A 136 -46.25 -10.09 -3.52
C ASP A 136 -47.11 -9.42 -4.60
N GLU A 137 -46.68 -8.26 -5.12
CA GLU A 137 -47.33 -7.57 -6.24
C GLU A 137 -47.38 -8.48 -7.48
N ALA A 138 -46.29 -9.15 -7.82
CA ALA A 138 -46.23 -10.08 -8.94
C ALA A 138 -47.18 -11.28 -8.76
N ALA A 139 -47.32 -11.82 -7.56
CA ALA A 139 -48.25 -12.91 -7.25
C ALA A 139 -49.71 -12.47 -7.42
N VAL A 140 -50.06 -11.25 -6.99
CA VAL A 140 -51.40 -10.68 -7.21
C VAL A 140 -51.69 -10.50 -8.70
N VAL A 141 -50.72 -10.01 -9.47
CA VAL A 141 -50.87 -9.88 -10.93
C VAL A 141 -51.04 -11.26 -11.59
N ALA A 142 -50.25 -12.25 -11.19
CA ALA A 142 -50.35 -13.62 -11.72
C ALA A 142 -51.74 -14.23 -11.48
N THR A 143 -52.23 -14.16 -10.23
CA THR A 143 -53.58 -14.67 -9.89
C THR A 143 -54.70 -13.95 -10.65
N ARG A 144 -54.56 -12.63 -10.89
CA ARG A 144 -55.51 -11.88 -11.71
C ARG A 144 -55.49 -12.34 -13.15
N ILE A 145 -54.32 -12.54 -13.74
CA ILE A 145 -54.18 -13.05 -15.10
C ILE A 145 -54.81 -14.44 -15.21
N GLU A 146 -54.53 -15.35 -14.27
CA GLU A 146 -55.14 -16.68 -14.24
C GLU A 146 -56.68 -16.60 -14.19
N ALA A 147 -57.23 -15.73 -13.33
CA ALA A 147 -58.67 -15.54 -13.23
C ALA A 147 -59.29 -14.97 -14.53
N GLU A 148 -58.62 -14.00 -15.17
CA GLU A 148 -59.07 -13.45 -16.46
C GLU A 148 -59.04 -14.53 -17.56
N VAL A 149 -57.96 -15.32 -17.65
CA VAL A 149 -57.81 -16.43 -18.63
C VAL A 149 -58.91 -17.48 -18.45
N MET A 150 -59.18 -17.91 -17.21
CA MET A 150 -60.21 -18.89 -16.91
C MET A 150 -61.64 -18.34 -17.09
N GLY A 151 -61.83 -17.02 -16.92
CA GLY A 151 -63.10 -16.34 -17.12
C GLY A 151 -63.48 -16.14 -18.59
N THR A 152 -62.50 -16.05 -19.50
CA THR A 152 -62.71 -15.98 -20.96
C THR A 152 -63.06 -17.34 -21.58
N ALA A 153 -64.04 -18.04 -21.02
CA ALA A 153 -64.54 -19.33 -21.50
C ALA A 153 -64.50 -19.44 -23.04
N VAL A 154 -63.63 -20.33 -23.53
CA VAL A 154 -63.50 -20.62 -24.95
C VAL A 154 -64.86 -21.14 -25.45
N PRO A 155 -65.48 -20.53 -26.48
CA PRO A 155 -66.73 -21.04 -27.01
C PRO A 155 -66.51 -22.49 -27.46
N SER A 156 -67.34 -23.40 -26.96
CA SER A 156 -67.29 -24.82 -27.33
C SER A 156 -67.58 -24.97 -28.83
N LEU A 157 -66.67 -25.65 -29.54
CA LEU A 157 -66.80 -26.04 -30.96
C LEU A 157 -68.06 -26.89 -31.21
#